data_AF-A0A1D1W153-F1
#
_entry.id   AF-A0A1D1W153-F1
#
_cell.length_a   1.000
_cell.length_b   1.000
_cell.length_c   1.000
_cell.angle_alpha   90.00
_cell.angle_beta   90.00
_cell.angle_gamma   90.00
#
_symmetry.space_group_name_H-M   'P 1'
#
loop_
_entity.id
_entity.type
_entity.pdbx_description
1 polymer ?
#
loop_
_entity_poly.entity_id
_entity_poly.type
_entity_poly.pdbx_seq_one_letter_code
_entity_poly.pdbx_strand_id
1 'polypeptide(L)'
;MTKKLYLEWSEKVLFPHMEDRCILLADSWKTFTDQDAVIELKPEELQYEMITIPSKVTGSIQPLDVLCFRMYKGCFKKISNFVFVNDIPVHVHHRDVILKLHSLLYQQFQSPRFENLIVRAWFKSGYTDERVQYVNPASFMFKKLNGRCIHNNCKNTVLLVCGLCKRSPLFSPFL
;
A
#
# COMPACT_ATOMS: atom_id res chain seq x y z
N MET A 1 6.99 -16.03 -4.71
CA MET A 1 5.64 -16.60 -4.66
C MET A 1 5.60 -17.84 -5.55
N THR A 2 5.05 -18.95 -5.06
CA THR A 2 4.93 -20.22 -5.80
C THR A 2 3.52 -20.34 -6.38
N LYS A 3 3.28 -21.29 -7.31
CA LYS A 3 1.92 -21.57 -7.82
C LYS A 3 0.94 -21.85 -6.68
N LYS A 4 1.32 -22.70 -5.71
CA LYS A 4 0.50 -23.01 -4.54
C LYS A 4 0.10 -21.75 -3.75
N LEU A 5 1.07 -20.87 -3.49
CA LEU A 5 0.81 -19.63 -2.76
C LEU A 5 -0.07 -18.65 -3.56
N TYR A 6 0.06 -18.64 -4.89
CA TYR A 6 -0.79 -17.82 -5.75
C TYR A 6 -2.24 -18.30 -5.71
N LEU A 7 -2.48 -19.62 -5.84
CA LEU A 7 -3.83 -20.20 -5.74
C LEU A 7 -4.45 -19.95 -4.36
N GLU A 8 -3.67 -20.15 -3.29
CA GLU A 8 -4.13 -19.86 -1.93
C GLU A 8 -4.45 -18.38 -1.72
N TRP A 9 -3.66 -17.48 -2.31
CA TRP A 9 -3.95 -16.05 -2.29
C TRP A 9 -5.21 -15.72 -3.10
N SER A 10 -5.41 -16.33 -4.28
CA SER A 10 -6.59 -16.12 -5.09
C SER A 10 -7.87 -16.50 -4.33
N GLU A 11 -7.88 -17.68 -3.72
CA GLU A 11 -9.01 -18.19 -2.94
C GLU A 11 -9.29 -17.39 -1.67
N LYS A 12 -8.25 -17.09 -0.88
CA LYS A 12 -8.41 -16.50 0.46
C LYS A 12 -8.44 -14.98 0.47
N VAL A 13 -7.96 -14.33 -0.58
CA VAL A 13 -7.78 -12.88 -0.61
C VAL A 13 -8.44 -12.27 -1.84
N LEU A 14 -8.15 -12.75 -3.05
CA LEU A 14 -8.68 -12.12 -4.26
C LEU A 14 -10.20 -12.29 -4.40
N PHE A 15 -10.68 -13.53 -4.46
CA PHE A 15 -12.09 -13.84 -4.74
C PHE A 15 -13.06 -13.27 -3.69
N PRO A 16 -12.77 -13.27 -2.38
CA PRO A 16 -13.65 -12.66 -1.38
C PRO A 16 -13.82 -11.14 -1.53
N HIS A 17 -12.97 -10.48 -2.31
CA HIS A 17 -13.00 -9.04 -2.57
C HIS A 17 -13.44 -8.69 -4.00
N MET A 18 -13.78 -9.69 -4.83
CA MET A 18 -14.29 -9.46 -6.17
C MET A 18 -15.81 -9.25 -6.15
N GLU A 19 -16.27 -8.32 -6.98
CA GLU A 19 -17.68 -8.19 -7.35
C GLU A 19 -17.98 -9.10 -8.57
N ASP A 20 -19.22 -9.10 -9.06
CA ASP A 20 -19.73 -9.96 -10.13
C ASP A 20 -18.79 -10.06 -11.35
N ARG A 21 -18.12 -8.96 -11.72
CA ARG A 21 -17.12 -8.92 -12.78
C ARG A 21 -15.88 -8.15 -12.36
N CYS A 22 -14.72 -8.78 -12.46
CA CYS A 22 -13.45 -8.17 -12.09
C CYS A 22 -12.33 -8.55 -13.05
N ILE A 23 -11.46 -7.57 -13.30
CA ILE A 23 -10.26 -7.70 -14.13
C ILE A 23 -9.04 -7.64 -13.22
N LEU A 24 -8.20 -8.68 -13.24
CA LEU A 24 -6.90 -8.66 -12.60
C LEU A 24 -5.85 -8.21 -13.60
N LEU A 25 -5.27 -7.02 -13.36
CA LEU A 25 -4.14 -6.51 -14.12
C LEU A 25 -2.83 -6.91 -13.43
N ALA A 26 -2.09 -7.85 -14.01
CA ALA A 26 -0.86 -8.41 -13.43
C ALA A 26 0.37 -8.16 -14.32
N ASP A 27 1.57 -8.24 -13.75
CA ASP A 27 2.80 -8.21 -14.54
C ASP A 27 3.06 -9.55 -15.24
N SER A 28 4.00 -9.58 -16.19
CA SER A 28 4.33 -10.78 -16.96
C SER A 28 5.15 -11.81 -16.17
N TRP A 29 4.86 -11.99 -14.87
CA TRP A 29 5.60 -12.92 -14.02
C TRP A 29 5.12 -14.36 -14.22
N LYS A 30 6.05 -15.32 -14.26
CA LYS A 30 5.76 -16.73 -14.64
C LYS A 30 4.71 -17.40 -13.77
N THR A 31 4.53 -16.97 -12.52
CA THR A 31 3.51 -17.55 -11.64
C THR A 31 2.09 -17.21 -12.10
N PHE A 32 1.90 -16.12 -12.84
CA PHE A 32 0.61 -15.71 -13.38
C PHE A 32 0.28 -16.35 -14.73
N THR A 33 1.15 -17.18 -15.33
CA THR A 33 0.85 -17.75 -16.65
C THR A 33 -0.18 -18.87 -16.62
N ASP A 34 -0.37 -19.51 -15.47
CA ASP A 34 -1.30 -20.63 -15.29
C ASP A 34 -2.68 -20.12 -14.85
N GLN A 35 -3.46 -19.66 -15.83
CA GLN A 35 -4.80 -19.14 -15.60
C GLN A 35 -5.84 -20.24 -15.43
N ASP A 36 -5.62 -21.41 -16.03
CA ASP A 36 -6.56 -22.53 -15.97
C ASP A 36 -6.81 -22.95 -14.51
N ALA A 37 -5.74 -23.06 -13.72
CA ALA A 37 -5.86 -23.41 -12.29
C ALA A 37 -6.60 -22.35 -11.46
N VAL A 38 -6.57 -21.07 -11.87
CA VAL A 38 -7.32 -20.01 -11.19
C VAL A 38 -8.79 -20.05 -11.59
N ILE A 39 -9.07 -20.32 -12.87
CA ILE A 39 -10.43 -20.45 -13.41
C ILE A 39 -11.15 -21.64 -12.78
N GLU A 40 -10.46 -22.78 -12.60
CA GLU A 40 -11.01 -23.96 -11.91
C GLU A 40 -11.32 -23.70 -10.43
N LEU A 41 -10.56 -22.82 -9.77
CA LEU A 41 -10.73 -22.49 -8.34
C LEU A 41 -11.78 -21.40 -8.10
N LYS A 42 -12.09 -20.61 -9.13
CA LYS A 42 -12.98 -19.46 -9.04
C LYS A 42 -14.43 -19.90 -8.78
N PRO A 43 -15.15 -19.30 -7.81
CA PRO A 43 -16.59 -19.47 -7.65
C PRO A 43 -17.36 -19.26 -8.96
N GLU A 44 -18.38 -20.07 -9.23
CA GLU A 44 -19.11 -20.04 -10.50
C GLU A 44 -19.74 -18.67 -10.79
N GLU A 45 -20.15 -17.96 -9.74
CA GLU A 45 -20.84 -16.67 -9.80
C GLU A 45 -19.95 -15.51 -10.26
N LEU A 46 -18.62 -15.64 -10.14
CA LEU A 46 -17.68 -14.56 -10.45
C LEU A 46 -17.27 -14.58 -11.93
N GLN A 47 -17.25 -13.43 -12.59
CA GLN A 47 -16.60 -13.25 -13.89
C GLN A 47 -15.17 -12.71 -13.67
N TYR A 48 -14.19 -13.55 -13.93
CA TYR A 48 -12.77 -13.23 -13.79
C TYR A 48 -12.11 -13.15 -15.16
N GLU A 49 -11.35 -12.09 -15.38
CA GLU A 49 -10.45 -11.94 -16.51
C GLU A 49 -9.09 -11.46 -16.01
N MET A 50 -8.01 -12.01 -16.54
CA MET A 50 -6.67 -11.50 -16.27
C MET A 50 -6.09 -10.84 -17.51
N ILE A 51 -5.59 -9.62 -17.33
CA ILE A 51 -4.82 -8.89 -18.34
C ILE A 51 -3.37 -8.85 -17.90
N THR A 52 -2.47 -9.34 -18.76
CA THR A 52 -1.04 -9.33 -18.51
C THR A 52 -0.40 -8.06 -19.07
N ILE A 53 0.24 -7.28 -18.22
CA ILE A 53 1.10 -6.17 -18.61
C ILE A 53 2.31 -6.72 -19.38
N PRO A 54 2.63 -6.19 -20.58
CA PRO A 54 3.79 -6.64 -21.32
C PRO A 54 5.08 -6.50 -20.52
N SER A 55 6.03 -7.41 -20.77
CA SER A 55 7.33 -7.36 -20.10
C SER A 55 8.04 -6.02 -20.37
N LYS A 56 8.85 -5.57 -19.41
CA LYS A 56 9.68 -4.34 -19.48
C LYS A 56 8.91 -3.01 -19.44
N VAL A 57 7.58 -3.01 -19.42
CA VAL A 57 6.77 -1.78 -19.30
C VAL A 57 6.03 -1.65 -17.97
N THR A 58 6.14 -2.63 -17.07
CA THR A 58 5.48 -2.63 -15.75
C THR A 58 5.66 -1.32 -14.99
N GLY A 59 6.89 -0.81 -14.88
CA GLY A 59 7.16 0.44 -14.17
C GLY A 59 6.52 1.70 -14.79
N SER A 60 6.07 1.62 -16.04
CA SER A 60 5.47 2.73 -16.79
C SER A 60 3.95 2.69 -16.80
N ILE A 61 3.35 1.50 -16.77
CA ILE A 61 1.90 1.34 -16.92
C ILE A 61 1.22 0.66 -15.73
N GLN A 62 1.91 0.00 -14.81
CA GLN A 62 1.27 -0.60 -13.64
C GLN A 62 0.93 0.49 -12.61
N PRO A 63 -0.34 0.70 -12.22
CA PRO A 63 -0.72 1.80 -11.31
C PRO A 63 0.02 1.74 -9.96
N LEU A 64 0.25 0.51 -9.48
CA LEU A 64 0.99 0.26 -8.24
C LEU A 64 2.43 0.80 -8.33
N ASP A 65 3.18 0.48 -9.37
CA ASP A 65 4.57 0.95 -9.56
C ASP A 65 4.64 2.44 -9.92
N VAL A 66 3.74 2.90 -10.79
CA VAL A 66 3.70 4.29 -11.28
C VAL A 66 3.52 5.28 -10.13
N LEU A 67 2.68 4.95 -9.13
CA LEU A 67 2.36 5.88 -8.06
C LEU A 67 2.24 5.26 -6.66
N CYS A 68 1.44 4.22 -6.45
CA CYS A 68 1.07 3.76 -5.10
C CYS A 68 2.28 3.31 -4.28
N PHE A 69 3.11 2.40 -4.82
CA PHE A 69 4.30 1.91 -4.14
C PHE A 69 5.35 2.99 -3.95
N ARG A 70 5.44 3.97 -4.86
CA ARG A 70 6.32 5.14 -4.67
C ARG A 70 5.92 5.93 -3.44
N MET A 71 4.61 6.18 -3.24
CA MET A 71 4.12 6.87 -2.05
C MET A 71 4.35 6.03 -0.79
N TYR A 72 4.05 4.73 -0.85
CA TYR A 72 4.22 3.81 0.27
C TYR A 72 5.69 3.72 0.73
N LYS A 73 6.61 3.44 -0.20
CA LYS A 73 8.06 3.40 0.05
C LYS A 73 8.59 4.74 0.56
N GLY A 74 8.05 5.85 0.05
CA GLY A 74 8.38 7.19 0.53
C GLY A 74 8.02 7.41 2.01
N CYS A 75 6.86 6.91 2.45
CA CYS A 75 6.44 6.98 3.85
C CYS A 75 7.29 6.06 4.73
N PHE A 76 7.56 4.84 4.27
CA PHE A 76 8.44 3.89 4.95
C PHE A 76 9.83 4.51 5.19
N LYS A 77 10.45 5.06 4.14
CA LYS A 77 11.75 5.73 4.21
C LYS A 77 11.76 6.89 5.20
N LYS A 78 10.69 7.69 5.26
CA LYS A 78 10.58 8.80 6.22
C LYS A 78 10.57 8.31 7.67
N ILE A 79 9.84 7.23 7.97
CA ILE A 79 9.82 6.64 9.31
C ILE A 79 11.18 6.04 9.66
N SER A 80 11.80 5.28 8.75
CA SER A 80 13.14 4.73 8.98
C SER A 80 14.17 5.83 9.21
N ASN A 81 14.16 6.89 8.40
CA ASN A 81 15.05 8.04 8.56
C ASN A 81 14.83 8.73 9.91
N PHE A 82 13.59 8.84 10.38
CA PHE A 82 13.30 9.41 11.69
C PHE A 82 13.95 8.59 12.81
N VAL A 83 13.89 7.26 12.75
CA VAL A 83 14.56 6.36 13.70
C VAL A 83 16.07 6.60 13.71
N PHE A 84 16.71 6.67 12.53
CA PHE A 84 18.14 6.91 12.42
C PHE A 84 18.57 8.30 12.92
N VAL A 85 17.83 9.36 12.56
CA VAL A 85 18.18 10.74 12.92
C VAL A 85 18.03 11.01 14.42
N ASN A 86 17.08 10.35 15.08
CA ASN A 86 16.82 10.53 16.51
C ASN A 86 17.51 9.47 17.37
N ASP A 87 18.38 8.64 16.78
CA ASP A 87 19.09 7.55 17.46
C ASP A 87 18.17 6.67 18.34
N ILE A 88 16.98 6.36 17.79
CA ILE A 88 16.02 5.53 18.50
C ILE A 88 16.56 4.10 18.51
N PRO A 89 16.60 3.39 19.66
CA PRO A 89 17.19 2.06 19.79
C PRO A 89 16.28 0.97 19.19
N VAL A 90 15.98 1.09 17.91
CA VAL A 90 15.13 0.18 17.12
C VAL A 90 15.89 -0.21 15.86
N HIS A 91 16.07 -1.51 15.67
CA HIS A 91 16.70 -2.05 14.47
C HIS A 91 15.67 -2.16 13.34
N VAL A 92 15.58 -1.13 12.50
CA VAL A 92 14.59 -1.06 11.39
C VAL A 92 14.66 -2.20 10.37
N HIS A 93 15.76 -2.96 10.36
CA HIS A 93 15.98 -4.10 9.49
C HIS A 93 15.51 -5.44 10.10
N HIS A 94 15.15 -5.47 11.38
CA HIS A 94 14.57 -6.67 12.00
C HIS A 94 13.17 -6.94 11.43
N ARG A 95 12.86 -8.23 11.26
CA ARG A 95 11.62 -8.67 10.58
C ARG A 95 10.36 -8.20 11.31
N ASP A 96 10.33 -8.30 12.64
CA ASP A 96 9.22 -7.87 13.47
C ASP A 96 8.98 -6.36 13.35
N VAL A 97 10.05 -5.56 13.34
CA VAL A 97 9.99 -4.11 13.12
C VAL A 97 9.45 -3.79 11.72
N ILE A 98 9.92 -4.48 10.68
CA ILE A 98 9.43 -4.31 9.31
C ILE A 98 7.93 -4.61 9.23
N LEU A 99 7.47 -5.70 9.87
CA LEU A 99 6.04 -6.05 9.90
C LEU A 99 5.20 -5.00 10.62
N LYS A 100 5.68 -4.48 11.75
CA LYS A 100 5.01 -3.39 12.49
C LYS A 100 4.93 -2.11 11.65
N LEU A 101 6.00 -1.75 10.93
CA LEU A 101 6.00 -0.61 9.99
C LEU A 101 5.00 -0.81 8.86
N HIS A 102 4.92 -2.01 8.28
CA HIS A 102 3.93 -2.32 7.26
C HIS A 102 2.50 -2.21 7.78
N SER A 103 2.23 -2.73 8.98
CA SER A 103 0.94 -2.63 9.65
C SER A 103 0.54 -1.16 9.90
N LEU A 104 1.47 -0.35 10.44
CA LEU A 104 1.25 1.08 10.66
C LEU A 104 0.89 1.80 9.36
N LEU A 105 1.69 1.62 8.31
CA LEU A 105 1.45 2.27 7.03
C LEU A 105 0.18 1.76 6.35
N TYR A 106 -0.12 0.48 6.44
CA TYR A 106 -1.35 -0.09 5.92
C TYR A 106 -2.57 0.61 6.54
N GLN A 107 -2.61 0.72 7.87
CA GLN A 107 -3.67 1.45 8.58
C GLN A 107 -3.75 2.92 8.17
N GLN A 108 -2.61 3.59 7.91
CA GLN A 108 -2.64 4.98 7.43
C GLN A 108 -3.25 5.08 6.03
N PHE A 109 -2.90 4.17 5.12
CA PHE A 109 -3.35 4.18 3.73
C PHE A 109 -4.81 3.74 3.57
N GLN A 110 -5.42 3.09 4.57
CA GLN A 110 -6.87 2.84 4.64
C GLN A 110 -7.71 4.10 4.86
N SER A 111 -7.10 5.27 5.08
CA SER A 111 -7.86 6.51 5.20
C SER A 111 -8.53 6.90 3.88
N PRO A 112 -9.85 7.26 3.91
CA PRO A 112 -10.55 7.77 2.72
C PRO A 112 -9.88 8.98 2.06
N ARG A 113 -9.06 9.71 2.82
CA ARG A 113 -8.25 10.82 2.33
C ARG A 113 -7.33 10.44 1.17
N PHE A 114 -6.91 9.19 1.10
CA PHE A 114 -5.96 8.69 0.11
C PHE A 114 -6.62 7.87 -0.99
N GLU A 115 -7.94 7.70 -1.02
CA GLU A 115 -8.65 6.94 -2.07
C GLU A 115 -8.35 7.48 -3.48
N ASN A 116 -8.37 8.82 -3.64
CA ASN A 116 -8.04 9.47 -4.91
C ASN A 116 -6.59 9.20 -5.40
N LEU A 117 -5.70 8.67 -4.55
CA LEU A 117 -4.39 8.20 -4.98
C LEU A 117 -4.52 7.07 -6.00
N ILE A 118 -5.49 6.18 -5.80
CA ILE A 118 -5.74 5.03 -6.68
C ILE A 118 -6.19 5.56 -8.04
N VAL A 119 -7.26 6.36 -8.09
CA VAL A 119 -7.77 6.96 -9.33
C VAL A 119 -6.65 7.72 -10.07
N ARG A 120 -5.85 8.51 -9.33
CA ARG A 120 -4.70 9.20 -9.92
C ARG A 120 -3.65 8.26 -10.50
N ALA A 121 -3.41 7.11 -9.86
CA ALA A 121 -2.47 6.10 -10.35
C ALA A 121 -2.96 5.51 -11.68
N TRP A 122 -4.24 5.15 -11.76
CA TRP A 122 -4.87 4.65 -12.98
C TRP A 122 -4.82 5.66 -14.13
N PHE A 123 -5.09 6.94 -13.87
CA PHE A 123 -4.93 8.01 -14.86
C PHE A 123 -3.49 8.13 -15.36
N LYS A 124 -2.51 8.12 -14.44
CA LYS A 124 -1.09 8.22 -14.81
C LYS A 124 -0.59 7.01 -15.61
N SER A 125 -1.21 5.86 -15.41
CA SER A 125 -0.96 4.65 -16.16
C SER A 125 -1.64 4.61 -17.54
N GLY A 126 -2.55 5.54 -17.83
CA GLY A 126 -3.25 5.62 -19.11
C GLY A 126 -4.48 4.70 -19.24
N TYR A 127 -5.04 4.22 -18.13
CA TYR A 127 -6.23 3.33 -18.15
C TYR A 127 -7.56 4.06 -17.95
N THR A 128 -7.53 5.33 -17.59
CA THR A 128 -8.72 6.17 -17.44
C THR A 128 -8.39 7.61 -17.78
N ASP A 129 -9.36 8.32 -18.33
CA ASP A 129 -9.28 9.77 -18.58
C ASP A 129 -9.63 10.59 -17.33
N GLU A 130 -10.13 9.93 -16.26
CA GLU A 130 -10.57 10.60 -15.04
C GLU A 130 -9.38 11.23 -14.30
N ARG A 131 -9.42 12.55 -14.16
CA ARG A 131 -8.38 13.31 -13.47
C ARG A 131 -8.89 13.88 -12.15
N VAL A 132 -8.50 13.22 -11.06
CA VAL A 132 -8.77 13.71 -9.70
C VAL A 132 -7.57 14.41 -9.06
N GLN A 133 -7.87 15.35 -8.18
CA GLN A 133 -6.91 15.85 -7.19
C GLN A 133 -6.73 14.78 -6.11
N TYR A 134 -5.50 14.54 -5.70
CA TYR A 134 -5.18 13.57 -4.65
C TYR A 134 -4.29 14.18 -3.58
N VAL A 135 -4.43 13.67 -2.35
CA VAL A 135 -3.56 14.05 -1.25
C VAL A 135 -2.32 13.16 -1.27
N ASN A 136 -1.14 13.77 -1.36
CA ASN A 136 0.13 13.04 -1.24
C ASN A 136 0.31 12.54 0.20
N PRO A 137 0.32 11.21 0.47
CA PRO A 137 0.36 10.68 1.84
C PRO A 137 1.63 11.09 2.59
N ALA A 138 2.78 11.05 1.93
CA ALA A 138 4.06 11.44 2.53
C ALA A 138 4.13 12.94 2.86
N SER A 139 3.43 13.78 2.09
CA SER A 139 3.30 15.20 2.40
C SER A 139 2.31 15.41 3.54
N PHE A 140 1.14 14.77 3.51
CA PHE A 140 0.14 14.93 4.55
C PHE A 140 0.66 14.46 5.92
N MET A 141 1.22 13.26 5.98
CA MET A 141 1.61 12.64 7.25
C MET A 141 2.85 13.27 7.88
N PHE A 142 3.75 13.87 7.11
CA PHE A 142 5.07 14.29 7.61
C PHE A 142 5.39 15.78 7.38
N LYS A 143 4.54 16.55 6.70
CA LYS A 143 4.78 17.99 6.49
C LYS A 143 4.33 18.77 7.72
N LYS A 144 5.22 19.63 8.24
CA LYS A 144 4.94 20.51 9.39
C LYS A 144 4.41 19.73 10.59
N LEU A 145 5.20 18.78 11.09
CA LEU A 145 4.96 18.10 12.37
C LEU A 145 5.09 19.12 13.51
N ASN A 146 4.07 19.96 13.67
CA ASN A 146 3.97 20.99 14.70
C ASN A 146 2.87 20.55 15.66
N GLY A 147 3.23 20.20 16.89
CA GLY A 147 2.24 19.85 17.89
C GLY A 147 2.81 19.12 19.10
N ARG A 148 2.09 19.23 20.21
CA ARG A 148 2.26 18.35 21.37
C ARG A 148 1.64 17.00 21.04
N CYS A 149 2.33 15.93 21.41
CA CYS A 149 1.84 14.60 21.11
C CYS A 149 0.55 14.30 21.92
N ILE A 150 -0.26 13.33 21.46
CA ILE A 150 -1.61 13.09 22.01
C ILE A 150 -1.60 12.53 23.45
N HIS A 151 -0.50 11.92 23.90
CA HIS A 151 -0.44 11.37 25.26
C HIS A 151 -0.05 12.46 26.28
N ASN A 152 -0.75 12.48 27.41
CA ASN A 152 -0.41 13.39 28.52
C ASN A 152 1.05 13.17 28.96
N ASN A 153 1.78 14.26 29.20
CA ASN A 153 3.20 14.29 29.62
C ASN A 153 4.23 13.73 28.64
N CYS A 154 3.89 13.59 27.37
CA CYS A 154 4.85 13.12 26.39
C CYS A 154 5.84 14.21 25.98
N LYS A 155 7.12 13.93 26.26
CA LYS A 155 8.29 14.76 25.89
C LYS A 155 8.89 14.36 24.53
N ASN A 156 8.28 13.40 23.84
CA ASN A 156 8.84 12.77 22.64
C ASN A 156 8.44 13.49 21.35
N THR A 157 9.31 13.44 20.36
CA THR A 157 9.08 13.99 19.02
C THR A 157 7.95 13.27 18.30
N VAL A 158 7.05 14.03 17.67
CA VAL A 158 5.95 13.49 16.85
C VAL A 158 6.52 12.82 15.59
N LEU A 159 6.08 11.59 15.30
CA LEU A 159 6.53 10.83 14.13
C LEU A 159 5.76 11.20 12.85
N LEU A 160 4.43 11.18 12.92
CA LEU A 160 3.54 11.40 11.78
C LEU A 160 2.16 11.91 12.22
N VAL A 161 1.38 12.45 11.28
CA VAL A 161 -0.05 12.77 11.44
C VAL A 161 -0.89 11.59 10.98
N CYS A 162 -1.87 11.16 11.79
CA CYS A 162 -2.71 10.02 11.46
C CYS A 162 -3.66 10.36 10.31
N GLY A 163 -3.62 9.56 9.25
CA GLY A 163 -4.50 9.65 8.08
C GLY A 163 -5.98 9.50 8.43
N LEU A 164 -6.31 8.62 9.40
CA LEU A 164 -7.68 8.33 9.83
C LEU A 164 -8.20 9.38 10.83
N CYS A 165 -7.45 9.63 11.89
CA CYS A 165 -7.97 10.38 13.05
C CYS A 165 -7.77 11.92 12.96
N LYS A 166 -7.02 12.42 11.96
CA LYS A 166 -6.55 13.83 11.87
C LYS A 166 -5.77 14.33 13.10
N ARG A 167 -5.33 13.44 13.99
CA ARG A 167 -4.51 13.76 15.18
C ARG A 167 -3.09 13.25 14.96
N SER A 168 -2.10 13.83 15.64
CA SER A 168 -0.68 13.48 15.51
C SER A 168 -0.27 12.32 16.45
N PRO A 169 -0.27 11.04 16.00
CA PRO A 169 0.15 9.93 16.82
C PRO A 169 1.61 10.10 17.28
N LEU A 170 1.84 9.63 18.49
CA LEU A 170 3.18 9.35 18.97
C LEU A 170 3.86 8.27 18.14
N PHE A 171 5.18 8.30 18.15
CA PHE A 171 5.95 7.05 18.14
C PHE A 171 5.55 6.27 19.40
N SER A 172 4.50 5.45 19.31
CA SER A 172 4.13 4.53 20.38
C SER A 172 5.15 3.40 20.41
N PRO A 173 5.47 2.80 21.57
CA PRO A 173 6.26 1.56 21.67
C PRO A 173 5.54 0.33 21.08
N PHE A 174 4.60 0.51 20.16
CA PHE A 174 4.09 -0.55 19.29
C PHE A 174 5.00 -0.79 18.06
N LEU A 175 6.16 -0.14 18.03
CA LEU A 175 7.37 -0.64 17.38
C LEU A 175 8.17 -1.50 18.35
#